data_AF-A0A7Y8D5R3-F1
#
_entry.id   AF-A0A7Y8D5R3-F1
#
_cell.length_a   1.000
_cell.length_b   1.000
_cell.length_c   1.000
_cell.angle_alpha   90.00
_cell.angle_beta   90.00
_cell.angle_gamma   90.00
#
_symmetry.space_group_name_H-M   'P 1'
#
loop_
_entity.id
_entity.type
_entity.pdbx_description
1 polymer ?
#
loop_
_entity_poly.entity_id
_entity_poly.type
_entity_poly.pdbx_seq_one_letter_code
_entity_poly.pdbx_strand_id
1 'polypeptide(L)'
;MDIQDTRPVEVDLHPVCNQRYLIPTFSIGETYALVLKVIRRRDSGLVIWGHTRYGKTWAMLYCQQCLAQDFPDFPVVIYNAKREISATKGNFYNSLLAVVGHKQWNDNVSLSKKHLRLVNFMEQAARRDSRQVFILFMDEAQRLQQQHFDWVKDIYNDLRLKGVTLLPILVGQQQLLDQKEAFLKTGVEGEAIVNRFMLYEHPFRGIREKEDFATCLGFFDSTPYPANSTWTFTKFFVPQAYANGFRLAQVKDILWDAFCDAYKELKLKSKMEIPMQYFSKTIEIILRDSVDMDHPGYTITREFSLRSIRESWFQAATRNSKAADPSA
;
A
#
# COMPACT_ATOMS: atom_id res chain seq x y z
N MET A 1 8.53 41.83 2.93
CA MET A 1 8.23 40.40 2.70
C MET A 1 9.17 39.98 1.60
N ASP A 2 10.26 39.31 1.95
CA ASP A 2 11.23 38.84 0.96
C ASP A 2 10.53 37.83 0.03
N ILE A 3 10.84 37.87 -1.26
CA ILE A 3 10.24 37.00 -2.29
C ILE A 3 10.44 35.51 -1.95
N GLN A 4 11.41 35.17 -1.08
CA GLN A 4 11.74 33.82 -0.64
C GLN A 4 10.70 33.15 0.29
N ASP A 5 9.79 33.90 0.91
CA ASP A 5 8.78 33.35 1.85
C ASP A 5 7.39 33.15 1.23
N THR A 6 7.24 33.42 -0.07
CA THR A 6 5.96 33.21 -0.75
C THR A 6 5.80 31.73 -1.12
N ARG A 7 4.68 31.12 -0.70
CA ARG A 7 4.36 29.72 -1.02
C ARG A 7 4.38 29.52 -2.55
N PRO A 8 4.95 28.41 -3.04
CA PRO A 8 5.09 28.17 -4.48
C PRO A 8 3.77 27.88 -5.20
N VAL A 9 2.73 27.47 -4.46
CA VAL A 9 1.36 27.25 -4.96
C VAL A 9 0.34 27.63 -3.88
N GLU A 10 -0.92 27.72 -4.26
CA GLU A 10 -2.03 27.85 -3.30
C GLU A 10 -2.12 26.63 -2.37
N VAL A 11 -2.55 26.87 -1.13
CA VAL A 11 -2.59 25.84 -0.08
C VAL A 11 -3.47 24.65 -0.48
N ASP A 12 -4.65 24.90 -1.05
CA ASP A 12 -5.60 23.85 -1.43
C ASP A 12 -5.10 22.96 -2.58
N LEU A 13 -4.12 23.43 -3.36
CA LEU A 13 -3.50 22.66 -4.44
C LEU A 13 -2.38 21.73 -3.94
N HIS A 14 -1.89 21.93 -2.71
CA HIS A 14 -0.82 21.12 -2.16
C HIS A 14 -1.23 19.64 -2.02
N PRO A 15 -0.32 18.67 -2.28
CA PRO A 15 -0.62 17.23 -2.21
C PRO A 15 -1.23 16.75 -0.89
N VAL A 16 -0.82 17.36 0.22
CA VAL A 16 -1.37 17.08 1.57
C VAL A 16 -2.87 17.41 1.65
N CYS A 17 -3.37 18.40 0.89
CA CYS A 17 -4.78 18.79 0.88
C CYS A 17 -5.67 17.86 0.05
N ASN A 18 -5.09 17.17 -0.94
CA ASN A 18 -5.81 16.31 -1.89
C ASN A 18 -5.38 14.83 -1.83
N GLN A 19 -4.56 14.46 -0.84
CA GLN A 19 -4.10 13.09 -0.57
C GLN A 19 -3.32 12.45 -1.73
N ARG A 20 -2.64 13.27 -2.54
CA ARG A 20 -1.82 12.82 -3.69
C ARG A 20 -0.33 12.81 -3.35
N TYR A 21 0.03 12.18 -2.25
CA TYR A 21 1.41 12.04 -1.81
C TYR A 21 1.67 10.63 -1.26
N LEU A 22 2.94 10.27 -1.17
CA LEU A 22 3.42 9.02 -0.61
C LEU A 22 4.40 9.32 0.51
N ILE A 23 4.16 8.72 1.68
CA ILE A 23 5.10 8.74 2.80
C ILE A 23 5.64 7.32 2.97
N PRO A 24 6.97 7.12 2.91
CA PRO A 24 7.55 5.83 3.23
C PRO A 24 7.25 5.45 4.68
N THR A 25 7.00 4.17 4.91
CA THR A 25 6.76 3.61 6.25
C THR A 25 7.63 2.39 6.45
N PHE A 26 7.86 2.00 7.70
CA PHE A 26 8.61 0.80 7.98
C PHE A 26 7.97 -0.44 7.34
N SER A 27 6.63 -0.58 7.41
CA SER A 27 5.89 -1.69 6.78
C SER A 27 6.06 -1.75 5.26
N ILE A 28 6.13 -0.59 4.58
CA ILE A 28 6.44 -0.53 3.14
C ILE A 28 7.87 -1.03 2.88
N GLY A 29 8.83 -0.61 3.70
CA GLY A 29 10.23 -1.07 3.61
C GLY A 29 10.36 -2.59 3.82
N GLU A 30 9.71 -3.15 4.85
CA GLU A 30 9.69 -4.59 5.10
C GLU A 30 9.04 -5.36 3.93
N THR A 31 7.92 -4.85 3.41
CA THR A 31 7.24 -5.42 2.24
C THR A 31 8.17 -5.43 1.03
N TYR A 32 8.82 -4.31 0.74
CA TYR A 32 9.71 -4.20 -0.41
C TYR A 32 10.92 -5.12 -0.31
N ALA A 33 11.55 -5.20 0.87
CA ALA A 33 12.65 -6.12 1.13
C ALA A 33 12.24 -7.59 0.89
N LEU A 34 11.01 -7.96 1.25
CA LEU A 34 10.47 -9.28 0.99
C LEU A 34 10.18 -9.52 -0.49
N VAL A 35 9.65 -8.53 -1.20
CA VAL A 35 9.46 -8.58 -2.66
C VAL A 35 10.81 -8.81 -3.37
N LEU A 36 11.86 -8.08 -2.99
CA LEU A 36 13.22 -8.28 -3.53
C LEU A 36 13.76 -9.68 -3.24
N LYS A 37 13.47 -10.23 -2.05
CA LYS A 37 13.86 -11.61 -1.67
C LYS A 37 13.17 -12.65 -2.56
N VAL A 38 11.87 -12.51 -2.79
CA VAL A 38 11.05 -13.38 -3.66
C VAL A 38 11.55 -13.32 -5.11
N ILE A 39 11.83 -12.12 -5.63
CA ILE A 39 12.44 -11.91 -6.95
C ILE A 39 13.78 -12.64 -7.05
N ARG A 40 14.68 -12.44 -6.09
CA ARG A 40 16.03 -13.01 -6.09
C ARG A 40 16.01 -14.53 -6.11
N ARG A 41 15.10 -15.13 -5.34
CA ARG A 41 15.00 -16.59 -5.20
C ARG A 41 14.16 -17.25 -6.29
N ARG A 42 13.36 -16.46 -7.02
CA ARG A 42 12.33 -16.94 -7.96
C ARG A 42 11.27 -17.81 -7.25
N ASP A 43 11.10 -17.59 -5.95
CA ASP A 43 10.08 -18.27 -5.16
C ASP A 43 8.73 -17.60 -5.47
N SER A 44 7.67 -18.37 -5.75
CA SER A 44 6.32 -17.81 -5.87
C SER A 44 5.55 -17.95 -4.55
N GLY A 45 4.47 -17.17 -4.42
CA GLY A 45 3.49 -17.39 -3.35
C GLY A 45 3.69 -16.54 -2.11
N LEU A 46 3.87 -15.23 -2.31
CA LEU A 46 3.88 -14.26 -1.24
C LEU A 46 2.45 -13.74 -0.99
N VAL A 47 2.00 -13.82 0.27
CA VAL A 47 0.76 -13.22 0.78
C VAL A 47 1.11 -12.07 1.71
N ILE A 48 0.71 -10.86 1.32
CA ILE A 48 0.75 -9.66 2.15
C ILE A 48 -0.66 -9.41 2.68
N TRP A 49 -0.83 -9.52 3.99
CA TRP A 49 -2.16 -9.42 4.62
C TRP A 49 -2.17 -8.38 5.73
N GLY A 50 -3.28 -7.68 5.90
CA GLY A 50 -3.44 -6.72 6.99
C GLY A 50 -4.81 -6.06 6.96
N HIS A 51 -5.13 -5.26 7.97
CA HIS A 51 -6.45 -4.61 8.05
C HIS A 51 -6.64 -3.55 6.94
N THR A 52 -7.90 -3.18 6.71
CA THR A 52 -8.24 -2.13 5.74
C THR A 52 -7.66 -0.79 6.18
N ARG A 53 -7.31 0.09 5.22
CA ARG A 53 -6.79 1.45 5.46
C ARG A 53 -5.39 1.53 6.12
N TYR A 54 -4.64 0.44 6.11
CA TYR A 54 -3.26 0.41 6.63
C TYR A 54 -2.23 0.89 5.59
N GLY A 55 -2.63 1.03 4.32
CA GLY A 55 -1.75 1.51 3.24
C GLY A 55 -1.25 0.41 2.30
N LYS A 56 -1.79 -0.81 2.34
CA LYS A 56 -1.38 -1.92 1.45
C LYS A 56 -1.38 -1.56 -0.05
N THR A 57 -2.43 -0.89 -0.53
CA THR A 57 -2.50 -0.48 -1.95
C THR A 57 -1.40 0.51 -2.29
N TRP A 58 -1.14 1.49 -1.41
CA TRP A 58 -0.04 2.43 -1.55
C TRP A 58 1.32 1.74 -1.47
N ALA A 59 1.47 0.69 -0.65
CA ALA A 59 2.69 -0.11 -0.58
C ALA A 59 2.99 -0.84 -1.89
N MET A 60 1.98 -1.39 -2.57
CA MET A 60 2.17 -1.99 -3.90
C MET A 60 2.58 -0.95 -4.95
N LEU A 61 1.95 0.23 -4.95
CA LEU A 61 2.32 1.33 -5.85
C LEU A 61 3.76 1.80 -5.58
N TYR A 62 4.15 1.92 -4.32
CA TYR A 62 5.51 2.24 -3.92
C TYR A 62 6.50 1.15 -4.38
N CYS A 63 6.17 -0.12 -4.16
CA CYS A 63 6.99 -1.24 -4.65
C CYS A 63 7.13 -1.20 -6.17
N GLN A 64 6.05 -0.91 -6.91
CA GLN A 64 6.09 -0.79 -8.36
C GLN A 64 7.02 0.35 -8.80
N GLN A 65 6.99 1.50 -8.12
CA GLN A 65 7.89 2.63 -8.40
C GLN A 65 9.36 2.27 -8.12
N CYS A 66 9.66 1.66 -6.97
CA CYS A 66 11.02 1.22 -6.65
C CYS A 66 11.51 0.14 -7.62
N LEU A 67 10.67 -0.83 -7.98
CA LEU A 67 11.02 -1.84 -8.98
C LEU A 67 11.29 -1.23 -10.35
N ALA A 68 10.54 -0.20 -10.77
CA ALA A 68 10.80 0.48 -12.03
C ALA A 68 12.13 1.26 -12.03
N GLN A 69 12.62 1.69 -10.86
CA GLN A 69 13.93 2.33 -10.71
C GLN A 69 15.05 1.28 -10.67
N ASP A 70 14.89 0.24 -9.86
CA ASP A 70 15.92 -0.78 -9.63
C ASP A 70 16.02 -1.80 -10.78
N PHE A 71 14.90 -2.09 -11.43
CA PHE A 71 14.75 -3.05 -12.52
C PHE A 71 13.81 -2.50 -13.63
N PRO A 72 14.27 -1.53 -14.44
CA PRO A 72 13.42 -0.81 -15.40
C PRO A 72 12.68 -1.71 -16.41
N ASP A 73 13.26 -2.86 -16.76
CA ASP A 73 12.71 -3.80 -17.73
C ASP A 73 11.78 -4.86 -17.13
N PHE A 74 11.61 -4.90 -15.80
CA PHE A 74 10.69 -5.84 -15.17
C PHE A 74 9.23 -5.45 -15.47
N PRO A 75 8.43 -6.35 -16.06
CA PRO A 75 7.00 -6.13 -16.14
C PRO A 75 6.36 -6.35 -14.76
N VAL A 76 5.92 -5.24 -14.16
CA VAL A 76 5.22 -5.22 -12.87
C VAL A 76 3.79 -4.72 -13.08
N VAL A 77 2.82 -5.57 -12.77
CA VAL A 77 1.41 -5.32 -13.03
C VAL A 77 0.59 -5.50 -11.75
N ILE A 78 -0.38 -4.60 -11.53
CA ILE A 78 -1.31 -4.66 -10.40
C ILE A 78 -2.71 -4.99 -10.91
N TYR A 79 -3.23 -6.14 -10.50
CA TYR A 79 -4.58 -6.60 -10.75
C TYR A 79 -5.46 -6.39 -9.52
N ASN A 80 -6.53 -5.59 -9.62
CA ASN A 80 -7.48 -5.41 -8.53
C ASN A 80 -8.63 -6.41 -8.65
N ALA A 81 -8.73 -7.34 -7.69
CA ALA A 81 -9.78 -8.35 -7.69
C ALA A 81 -11.16 -7.73 -7.40
N LYS A 82 -12.09 -8.00 -8.32
CA LYS A 82 -13.50 -7.59 -8.18
C LYS A 82 -14.29 -8.67 -7.47
N ARG A 83 -15.32 -8.24 -6.73
CA ARG A 83 -16.29 -9.18 -6.16
C ARG A 83 -17.20 -9.68 -7.29
N GLU A 84 -17.14 -10.96 -7.59
CA GLU A 84 -18.00 -11.60 -8.58
C GLU A 84 -18.99 -12.55 -7.89
N ILE A 85 -20.24 -12.55 -8.33
CA ILE A 85 -21.26 -13.50 -7.87
C ILE A 85 -20.89 -14.92 -8.32
N SER A 86 -20.41 -15.04 -9.56
CA SER A 86 -19.90 -16.28 -10.13
C SER A 86 -18.68 -15.97 -10.97
N ALA A 87 -17.59 -16.69 -10.71
CA ALA A 87 -16.33 -16.49 -11.43
C ALA A 87 -16.48 -16.96 -12.88
N THR A 88 -16.13 -16.08 -13.84
CA THR A 88 -16.22 -16.40 -15.27
C THR A 88 -14.84 -16.29 -15.94
N LYS A 89 -14.31 -17.40 -16.47
CA LYS A 89 -12.96 -17.45 -17.10
C LYS A 89 -12.77 -16.38 -18.18
N GLY A 90 -13.81 -16.12 -18.99
CA GLY A 90 -13.79 -15.09 -20.03
C GLY A 90 -13.66 -13.66 -19.49
N ASN A 91 -14.37 -13.34 -18.42
CA ASN A 91 -14.30 -12.02 -17.78
C ASN A 91 -12.95 -11.83 -17.10
N PHE A 92 -12.46 -12.87 -16.43
CA PHE A 92 -11.14 -12.88 -15.79
C PHE A 92 -10.00 -12.67 -16.80
N TYR A 93 -10.05 -13.32 -17.96
CA TYR A 93 -9.04 -13.10 -19.01
C TYR A 93 -9.17 -11.72 -19.66
N ASN A 94 -10.37 -11.21 -19.86
CA ASN A 94 -10.55 -9.84 -20.34
C ASN A 94 -9.99 -8.81 -19.36
N SER A 95 -10.24 -8.97 -18.05
CA SER A 95 -9.74 -8.06 -17.02
C SER A 95 -8.22 -8.11 -16.92
N LEU A 96 -7.61 -9.30 -16.93
CA LEU A 96 -6.14 -9.41 -16.97
C LEU A 96 -5.55 -8.83 -18.26
N LEU A 97 -6.13 -9.10 -19.43
CA LEU A 97 -5.66 -8.51 -20.70
C LEU A 97 -5.73 -6.98 -20.68
N ALA A 98 -6.78 -6.41 -20.09
CA ALA A 98 -6.91 -4.96 -19.94
C ALA A 98 -5.82 -4.41 -19.01
N VAL A 99 -5.59 -5.07 -17.89
CA VAL A 99 -4.61 -4.65 -16.86
C VAL A 99 -3.17 -4.76 -17.35
N VAL A 100 -2.82 -5.77 -18.15
CA VAL A 100 -1.49 -5.86 -18.78
C VAL A 100 -1.34 -4.90 -19.98
N GLY A 101 -2.41 -4.20 -20.40
CA GLY A 101 -2.37 -3.23 -21.49
C GLY A 101 -2.46 -3.83 -22.90
N HIS A 102 -3.01 -5.04 -23.04
CA HIS A 102 -3.19 -5.67 -24.36
C HIS A 102 -4.27 -4.94 -25.17
N LYS A 103 -3.94 -4.45 -26.38
CA LYS A 103 -4.86 -3.65 -27.21
C LYS A 103 -6.22 -4.32 -27.49
N GLN A 104 -6.18 -5.65 -27.67
CA GLN A 104 -7.35 -6.48 -28.00
C GLN A 104 -7.94 -7.17 -26.75
N TRP A 105 -8.05 -6.44 -25.64
CA TRP A 105 -8.48 -7.01 -24.36
C TRP A 105 -9.96 -7.43 -24.33
N ASN A 106 -10.83 -6.79 -25.14
CA ASN A 106 -12.27 -7.04 -25.15
C ASN A 106 -12.79 -7.73 -26.42
N ASP A 107 -11.90 -8.27 -27.26
CA ASP A 107 -12.34 -8.96 -28.48
C ASP A 107 -13.23 -10.15 -28.13
N ASN A 108 -14.30 -10.33 -28.91
CA ASN A 108 -15.15 -11.51 -28.81
C ASN A 108 -14.48 -12.70 -29.52
N VAL A 109 -13.53 -13.33 -28.84
CA VAL A 109 -12.82 -14.53 -29.31
C VAL A 109 -12.90 -15.67 -28.29
N SER A 110 -12.57 -16.88 -28.73
CA SER A 110 -12.55 -18.07 -27.86
C SER A 110 -11.64 -17.89 -26.64
N LEU A 111 -11.98 -18.58 -25.55
CA LEU A 111 -11.21 -18.54 -24.30
C LEU A 111 -9.75 -18.96 -24.51
N SER A 112 -9.50 -19.97 -25.34
CA SER A 112 -8.15 -20.43 -25.69
C SER A 112 -7.33 -19.34 -26.38
N LYS A 113 -7.96 -18.53 -27.24
CA LYS A 113 -7.29 -17.39 -27.90
C LYS A 113 -6.97 -16.28 -26.90
N LYS A 114 -7.85 -16.01 -25.93
CA LYS A 114 -7.58 -15.04 -24.84
C LYS A 114 -6.43 -15.51 -23.95
N HIS A 115 -6.43 -16.78 -23.58
CA HIS A 115 -5.35 -17.41 -22.81
C HIS A 115 -4.00 -17.27 -23.53
N LEU A 116 -3.94 -17.70 -24.79
CA LEU A 116 -2.72 -17.63 -25.60
C LEU A 116 -2.21 -16.18 -25.75
N ARG A 117 -3.11 -15.22 -25.95
CA ARG A 117 -2.75 -13.79 -25.99
C ARG A 117 -2.11 -13.33 -24.70
N LEU A 118 -2.68 -13.70 -23.56
CA LEU A 118 -2.17 -13.31 -22.26
C LEU A 118 -0.78 -13.92 -22.00
N VAL A 119 -0.62 -15.23 -22.21
CA VAL A 119 0.67 -15.91 -22.06
C VAL A 119 1.74 -15.32 -22.99
N ASN A 120 1.43 -15.13 -24.27
CA ASN A 120 2.39 -14.55 -25.23
C ASN A 120 2.77 -13.11 -24.86
N PHE A 121 1.82 -12.31 -24.39
CA PHE A 121 2.09 -10.95 -23.96
C PHE A 121 3.03 -10.93 -22.74
N MET A 122 2.70 -11.71 -21.71
CA MET A 122 3.49 -11.80 -20.48
C MET A 122 4.91 -12.33 -20.78
N GLU A 123 5.03 -13.31 -21.66
CA GLU A 123 6.32 -13.82 -22.13
C GLU A 123 7.15 -12.73 -22.81
N GLN A 124 6.57 -12.03 -23.80
CA GLN A 124 7.28 -10.98 -24.53
C GLN A 124 7.71 -9.83 -23.62
N ALA A 125 6.87 -9.47 -22.64
CA ALA A 125 7.20 -8.46 -21.66
C ALA A 125 8.35 -8.92 -20.75
N ALA A 126 8.32 -10.15 -20.25
CA ALA A 126 9.35 -10.70 -19.37
C ALA A 126 10.71 -10.87 -20.08
N ARG A 127 10.71 -11.15 -21.39
CA ARG A 127 11.93 -11.30 -22.19
C ARG A 127 12.75 -10.02 -22.37
N ARG A 128 12.23 -8.85 -21.97
CA ARG A 128 12.98 -7.58 -21.99
C ARG A 128 14.12 -7.59 -20.97
N ASP A 129 13.99 -8.36 -19.90
CA ASP A 129 15.05 -8.59 -18.92
C ASP A 129 15.57 -10.03 -18.99
N SER A 130 16.89 -10.20 -18.90
CA SER A 130 17.57 -11.51 -18.91
C SER A 130 17.09 -12.49 -17.82
N ARG A 131 16.49 -12.00 -16.73
CA ARG A 131 15.96 -12.83 -15.64
C ARG A 131 14.63 -13.48 -16.00
N GLN A 132 13.91 -12.94 -17.00
CA GLN A 132 12.65 -13.49 -17.51
C GLN A 132 11.57 -13.64 -16.42
N VAL A 133 11.39 -12.59 -15.61
CA VAL A 133 10.43 -12.55 -14.51
C VAL A 133 9.23 -11.68 -14.88
N PHE A 134 8.02 -12.13 -14.53
CA PHE A 134 6.80 -11.34 -14.60
C PHE A 134 6.19 -11.20 -13.22
N ILE A 135 6.00 -9.97 -12.73
CA ILE A 135 5.49 -9.70 -11.38
C ILE A 135 4.02 -9.28 -11.48
N LEU A 136 3.16 -10.04 -10.79
CA LEU A 136 1.72 -9.79 -10.73
C LEU A 136 1.28 -9.59 -9.29
N PHE A 137 1.06 -8.34 -8.89
CA PHE A 137 0.36 -8.01 -7.66
C PHE A 137 -1.15 -8.24 -7.86
N MET A 138 -1.78 -8.95 -6.93
CA MET A 138 -3.23 -9.16 -6.92
C MET A 138 -3.81 -8.49 -5.67
N ASP A 139 -4.39 -7.30 -5.83
CA ASP A 139 -5.05 -6.57 -4.75
C ASP A 139 -6.44 -7.13 -4.44
N GLU A 140 -6.89 -6.93 -3.20
CA GLU A 140 -8.15 -7.49 -2.67
C GLU A 140 -8.26 -9.01 -2.92
N ALA A 141 -7.14 -9.74 -2.85
CA ALA A 141 -7.04 -11.13 -3.26
C ALA A 141 -7.97 -12.09 -2.50
N GLN A 142 -8.46 -11.72 -1.32
CA GLN A 142 -9.48 -12.49 -0.58
C GLN A 142 -10.81 -12.63 -1.35
N ARG A 143 -11.00 -11.86 -2.42
CA ARG A 143 -12.17 -11.96 -3.32
C ARG A 143 -12.00 -13.03 -4.40
N LEU A 144 -10.79 -13.53 -4.61
CA LEU A 144 -10.51 -14.56 -5.61
C LEU A 144 -11.06 -15.90 -5.14
N GLN A 145 -11.97 -16.49 -5.89
CA GLN A 145 -12.41 -17.88 -5.72
C GLN A 145 -11.36 -18.89 -6.23
N GLN A 146 -11.48 -20.17 -5.85
CA GLN A 146 -10.60 -21.27 -6.28
C GLN A 146 -10.38 -21.30 -7.80
N GLN A 147 -11.45 -21.11 -8.57
CA GLN A 147 -11.40 -21.10 -10.03
C GLN A 147 -10.42 -20.05 -10.59
N HIS A 148 -10.27 -18.89 -9.95
CA HIS A 148 -9.29 -17.90 -10.37
C HIS A 148 -7.86 -18.41 -10.17
N PHE A 149 -7.58 -19.07 -9.05
CA PHE A 149 -6.26 -19.66 -8.79
C PHE A 149 -5.93 -20.74 -9.82
N ASP A 150 -6.91 -21.56 -10.21
CA ASP A 150 -6.72 -22.55 -11.27
C ASP A 150 -6.40 -21.89 -12.62
N TRP A 151 -7.09 -20.81 -12.98
CA TRP A 151 -6.80 -20.11 -14.24
C TRP A 151 -5.44 -19.39 -14.23
N VAL A 152 -5.00 -18.88 -13.07
CA VAL A 152 -3.64 -18.33 -12.91
C VAL A 152 -2.60 -19.44 -12.93
N LYS A 153 -2.90 -20.62 -12.37
CA LYS A 153 -2.05 -21.81 -12.42
C LYS A 153 -1.84 -22.30 -13.85
N ASP A 154 -2.87 -22.28 -14.69
CA ASP A 154 -2.75 -22.57 -16.13
C ASP A 154 -1.72 -21.62 -16.78
N ILE A 155 -1.86 -20.30 -16.56
CA ILE A 155 -0.93 -19.29 -17.11
C ILE A 155 0.49 -19.48 -16.56
N TYR A 156 0.63 -19.75 -15.26
CA TYR A 156 1.90 -20.00 -14.60
C TYR A 156 2.64 -21.17 -15.25
N ASN A 157 1.95 -22.28 -15.50
CA ASN A 157 2.54 -23.48 -16.09
C ASN A 157 3.01 -23.22 -17.53
N ASP A 158 2.18 -22.55 -18.35
CA ASP A 158 2.52 -22.23 -19.73
C ASP A 158 3.71 -21.26 -19.83
N LEU A 159 3.78 -20.27 -18.95
CA LEU A 159 4.94 -19.36 -18.86
C LEU A 159 6.21 -20.11 -18.44
N ARG A 160 6.10 -21.04 -17.49
CA ARG A 160 7.23 -21.85 -17.04
C ARG A 160 7.81 -22.70 -18.17
N LEU A 161 6.96 -23.30 -19.02
CA LEU A 161 7.39 -24.05 -20.21
C LEU A 161 8.15 -23.16 -21.21
N LYS A 162 7.91 -21.85 -21.19
CA LYS A 162 8.57 -20.84 -22.02
C LYS A 162 9.81 -20.22 -21.35
N GLY A 163 10.21 -20.71 -20.19
CA GLY A 163 11.35 -20.19 -19.42
C GLY A 163 11.05 -18.92 -18.63
N VAL A 164 9.79 -18.49 -18.52
CA VAL A 164 9.39 -17.29 -17.80
C VAL A 164 8.89 -17.64 -16.41
N THR A 165 9.39 -16.93 -15.39
CA THR A 165 8.93 -17.05 -14.01
C THR A 165 7.81 -16.06 -13.74
N LEU A 166 6.59 -16.54 -13.48
CA LEU A 166 5.50 -15.73 -12.95
C LEU A 166 5.58 -15.64 -11.42
N LEU A 167 5.65 -14.43 -10.88
CA LEU A 167 5.63 -14.14 -9.44
C LEU A 167 4.29 -13.48 -9.05
N PRO A 168 3.28 -14.29 -8.66
CA PRO A 168 2.06 -13.79 -8.09
C PRO A 168 2.30 -13.37 -6.63
N ILE A 169 1.92 -12.13 -6.31
CA ILE A 169 1.98 -11.56 -4.96
C ILE A 169 0.55 -11.19 -4.58
N LEU A 170 -0.03 -11.92 -3.62
CA LEU A 170 -1.39 -11.69 -3.15
C LEU A 170 -1.38 -10.62 -2.08
N VAL A 171 -2.23 -9.61 -2.22
CA VAL A 171 -2.36 -8.52 -1.26
C VAL A 171 -3.82 -8.42 -0.84
N GLY A 172 -4.08 -8.42 0.46
CA GLY A 172 -5.45 -8.42 0.93
C GLY A 172 -5.61 -8.33 2.45
N GLN A 173 -6.78 -8.75 2.89
CA GLN A 173 -7.16 -8.77 4.31
C GLN A 173 -6.82 -10.12 4.95
N GLN A 174 -7.02 -10.22 6.27
CA GLN A 174 -6.76 -11.44 7.05
C GLN A 174 -7.54 -12.66 6.53
N GLN A 175 -8.67 -12.46 5.85
CA GLN A 175 -9.41 -13.54 5.20
C GLN A 175 -8.59 -14.35 4.18
N LEU A 176 -7.45 -13.82 3.69
CA LEU A 176 -6.50 -14.60 2.88
C LEU A 176 -5.90 -15.78 3.64
N LEU A 177 -5.68 -15.63 4.95
CA LEU A 177 -5.17 -16.71 5.79
C LEU A 177 -6.24 -17.78 5.99
N ASP A 178 -7.48 -17.37 6.29
CA ASP A 178 -8.62 -18.29 6.37
C ASP A 178 -8.82 -19.05 5.06
N GLN A 179 -8.67 -18.35 3.93
CA GLN A 179 -8.74 -18.94 2.60
C GLN A 179 -7.60 -19.94 2.33
N LYS A 180 -6.37 -19.63 2.77
CA LYS A 180 -5.25 -20.57 2.71
C LYS A 180 -5.55 -21.84 3.50
N GLU A 181 -6.05 -21.71 4.72
CA GLU A 181 -6.45 -22.87 5.53
C GLU A 181 -7.57 -23.68 4.87
N ALA A 182 -8.56 -23.00 4.28
CA ALA A 182 -9.65 -23.64 3.55
C ALA A 182 -9.11 -24.44 2.35
N PHE A 183 -8.15 -23.91 1.60
CA PHE A 183 -7.50 -24.65 0.52
C PHE A 183 -6.78 -25.89 1.02
N LEU A 184 -6.00 -25.81 2.10
CA LEU A 184 -5.29 -26.98 2.65
C LEU A 184 -6.27 -28.12 3.03
N LYS A 185 -7.49 -27.79 3.48
CA LYS A 185 -8.53 -28.77 3.81
C LYS A 185 -9.10 -29.51 2.59
N THR A 186 -8.87 -29.01 1.37
CA THR A 186 -9.29 -29.69 0.12
C THR A 186 -8.31 -30.78 -0.34
N GLY A 187 -7.22 -31.01 0.40
CA GLY A 187 -6.22 -32.04 0.10
C GLY A 187 -5.23 -31.60 -0.97
N VAL A 188 -4.81 -32.55 -1.82
CA VAL A 188 -3.70 -32.38 -2.77
C VAL A 188 -3.90 -31.20 -3.74
N GLU A 189 -5.14 -30.96 -4.19
CA GLU A 189 -5.42 -29.86 -5.11
C GLU A 189 -5.19 -28.49 -4.46
N GLY A 190 -5.68 -28.31 -3.23
CA GLY A 190 -5.50 -27.05 -2.49
C GLY A 190 -4.08 -26.86 -2.00
N GLU A 191 -3.38 -27.92 -1.59
CA GLU A 191 -1.95 -27.86 -1.27
C GLU A 191 -1.14 -27.35 -2.47
N ALA A 192 -1.47 -27.82 -3.68
CA ALA A 192 -0.82 -27.38 -4.92
C ALA A 192 -1.06 -25.89 -5.23
N ILE A 193 -2.20 -25.32 -4.82
CA ILE A 193 -2.49 -23.88 -4.89
C ILE A 193 -1.65 -23.14 -3.84
N VAL A 194 -1.71 -23.58 -2.58
CA VAL A 194 -1.01 -22.92 -1.46
C VAL A 194 0.50 -22.86 -1.69
N ASN A 195 1.12 -23.95 -2.12
CA ASN A 195 2.56 -23.99 -2.38
C ASN A 195 2.99 -23.09 -3.55
N ARG A 196 2.09 -22.73 -4.46
CA ARG A 196 2.38 -21.81 -5.58
C ARG A 196 2.09 -20.35 -5.26
N PHE A 197 1.05 -20.08 -4.47
CA PHE A 197 0.47 -18.74 -4.32
C PHE A 197 0.49 -18.19 -2.89
N MET A 198 0.66 -19.03 -1.87
CA MET A 198 0.43 -18.66 -0.46
C MET A 198 1.47 -19.24 0.52
N LEU A 199 2.68 -19.52 0.04
CA LEU A 199 3.74 -20.16 0.84
C LEU A 199 4.29 -19.23 1.92
N TYR A 200 4.60 -17.98 1.56
CA TYR A 200 5.13 -16.97 2.47
C TYR A 200 4.03 -16.01 2.90
N GLU A 201 3.99 -15.70 4.18
CA GLU A 201 3.06 -14.73 4.76
C GLU A 201 3.81 -13.53 5.30
N HIS A 202 3.29 -12.34 5.03
CA HIS A 202 3.84 -11.09 5.50
C HIS A 202 2.73 -10.21 6.08
N PRO A 203 2.71 -9.99 7.40
CA PRO A 203 1.76 -9.08 8.00
C PRO A 203 2.11 -7.64 7.64
N PHE A 204 1.16 -6.93 7.03
CA PHE A 204 1.23 -5.51 6.78
C PHE A 204 0.59 -4.74 7.95
N ARG A 205 1.44 -4.11 8.74
CA ARG A 205 1.07 -3.42 9.99
C ARG A 205 0.99 -1.91 9.84
N GLY A 206 0.25 -1.27 10.73
CA GLY A 206 0.29 0.16 10.99
C GLY A 206 1.46 0.52 11.91
N ILE A 207 1.46 1.76 12.38
CA ILE A 207 2.50 2.30 13.26
C ILE A 207 2.26 1.77 14.68
N ARG A 208 3.26 1.09 15.24
CA ARG A 208 3.21 0.48 16.59
C ARG A 208 4.20 1.09 17.56
N GLU A 209 5.29 1.65 17.04
CA GLU A 209 6.40 2.19 17.82
C GLU A 209 6.56 3.68 17.57
N LYS A 210 7.00 4.40 18.60
CA LYS A 210 7.15 5.86 18.56
C LYS A 210 8.24 6.31 17.60
N GLU A 211 9.27 5.49 17.41
CA GLU A 211 10.36 5.75 16.47
C GLU A 211 9.89 5.68 15.01
N ASP A 212 9.01 4.73 14.68
CA ASP A 212 8.39 4.62 13.35
C ASP A 212 7.45 5.82 13.10
N PHE A 213 6.69 6.21 14.13
CA PHE A 213 5.87 7.43 14.11
C PHE A 213 6.71 8.69 13.81
N ALA A 214 7.82 8.86 14.53
CA ALA A 214 8.73 9.99 14.34
C ALA A 214 9.38 9.99 12.95
N THR A 215 9.72 8.81 12.44
CA THR A 215 10.26 8.65 11.09
C THR A 215 9.24 9.09 10.04
N CYS A 216 7.98 8.67 10.20
CA CYS A 216 6.89 9.11 9.32
C CYS A 216 6.70 10.63 9.34
N LEU A 217 6.77 11.28 10.51
CA LEU A 217 6.73 12.74 10.63
C LEU A 217 7.93 13.41 9.93
N GLY A 218 9.13 12.84 10.08
CA GLY A 218 10.35 13.36 9.44
C GLY A 218 10.28 13.36 7.91
N PHE A 219 9.48 12.47 7.30
CA PHE A 219 9.23 12.53 5.87
C PHE A 219 8.41 13.75 5.45
N PHE A 220 7.47 14.25 6.26
CA PHE A 220 6.82 15.54 5.97
C PHE A 220 7.81 16.71 6.07
N ASP A 221 8.75 16.64 7.00
CA ASP A 221 9.77 17.68 7.18
C ASP A 221 10.77 17.77 6.02
N SER A 222 10.90 16.69 5.23
CA SER A 222 11.92 16.53 4.18
C SER A 222 11.36 16.34 2.77
N THR A 223 10.09 15.97 2.59
CA THR A 223 9.51 15.73 1.26
C THR A 223 9.29 17.06 0.54
N PRO A 224 9.95 17.30 -0.62
CA PRO A 224 9.84 18.55 -1.35
C PRO A 224 8.55 18.62 -2.17
N TYR A 225 7.91 19.79 -2.19
CA TYR A 225 6.87 20.16 -3.13
C TYR A 225 6.84 21.67 -3.44
N PRO A 226 6.85 22.07 -4.73
CA PRO A 226 6.98 21.23 -5.93
C PRO A 226 8.26 20.38 -5.95
N ALA A 227 8.26 19.31 -6.75
CA ALA A 227 9.41 18.43 -6.86
C ALA A 227 10.69 19.22 -7.22
N ASN A 228 11.84 18.82 -6.66
CA ASN A 228 13.14 19.49 -6.82
C ASN A 228 13.19 20.94 -6.27
N SER A 229 12.26 21.33 -5.40
CA SER A 229 12.32 22.62 -4.69
C SER A 229 12.85 22.46 -3.26
N THR A 230 13.20 23.59 -2.64
CA THR A 230 13.56 23.66 -1.21
C THR A 230 12.33 23.75 -0.28
N TRP A 231 11.12 23.76 -0.85
CA TRP A 231 9.88 23.80 -0.07
C TRP A 231 9.51 22.39 0.34
N THR A 232 9.68 22.04 1.61
CA THR A 232 9.20 20.76 2.12
C THR A 232 7.75 20.89 2.60
N PHE A 233 7.05 19.76 2.81
CA PHE A 233 5.64 19.82 3.24
C PHE A 233 5.50 20.64 4.52
N THR A 234 6.29 20.39 5.56
CA THR A 234 6.22 21.18 6.81
C THR A 234 6.50 22.67 6.55
N LYS A 235 7.56 22.98 5.79
CA LYS A 235 7.90 24.37 5.45
C LYS A 235 6.76 25.05 4.69
N PHE A 236 6.07 24.34 3.80
CA PHE A 236 4.97 24.87 3.01
C PHE A 236 3.83 25.38 3.88
N PHE A 237 3.44 24.64 4.92
CA PHE A 237 2.31 25.02 5.76
C PHE A 237 2.68 26.06 6.81
N VAL A 238 3.86 25.94 7.45
CA VAL A 238 4.31 26.83 8.54
C VAL A 238 5.71 27.41 8.27
N PRO A 239 5.88 28.24 7.22
CA PRO A 239 7.19 28.73 6.80
C PRO A 239 7.92 29.55 7.88
N GLN A 240 7.22 30.38 8.65
CA GLN A 240 7.84 31.20 9.69
C GLN A 240 8.35 30.34 10.85
N ALA A 241 7.52 29.40 11.33
CA ALA A 241 7.93 28.46 12.36
C ALA A 241 9.11 27.59 11.88
N TYR A 242 9.05 27.10 10.64
CA TYR A 242 10.09 26.25 10.04
C TYR A 242 11.43 26.97 9.94
N ALA A 243 11.41 28.26 9.56
CA ALA A 243 12.59 29.12 9.55
C ALA A 243 13.18 29.30 10.95
N ASN A 244 12.35 29.30 11.99
CA ASN A 244 12.77 29.32 13.39
C ASN A 244 13.07 27.92 13.97
N GLY A 245 13.24 26.90 13.12
CA GLY A 245 13.70 25.57 13.53
C GLY A 245 12.61 24.54 13.85
N PHE A 246 11.32 24.90 13.72
CA PHE A 246 10.21 23.97 13.93
C PHE A 246 10.26 22.80 12.93
N ARG A 247 10.09 21.57 13.43
CA ARG A 247 9.93 20.36 12.63
C ARG A 247 8.83 19.50 13.22
N LEU A 248 8.02 18.84 12.39
CA LEU A 248 6.98 17.92 12.86
C LEU A 248 7.59 16.78 13.69
N ALA A 249 8.73 16.23 13.28
CA ALA A 249 9.39 15.15 14.02
C ALA A 249 9.79 15.53 15.46
N GLN A 250 9.96 16.83 15.76
CA GLN A 250 10.28 17.30 17.12
C GLN A 250 9.07 17.22 18.06
N VAL A 251 7.84 17.31 17.54
CA VAL A 251 6.61 17.20 18.35
C VAL A 251 6.09 15.75 18.45
N LYS A 252 6.91 14.76 18.08
CA LYS A 252 6.57 13.34 18.13
C LYS A 252 6.04 12.90 19.49
N ASP A 253 6.58 13.46 20.58
CA ASP A 253 6.19 13.07 21.94
C ASP A 253 4.75 13.48 22.22
N ILE A 254 4.42 14.74 21.95
CA ILE A 254 3.08 15.31 22.13
C ILE A 254 2.04 14.54 21.31
N LEU A 255 2.35 14.29 20.03
CA LEU A 255 1.42 13.61 19.12
C LEU A 255 1.25 12.14 19.47
N TRP A 256 2.34 11.42 19.74
CA TRP A 256 2.29 10.01 20.11
C TRP A 256 1.51 9.81 21.40
N ASP A 257 1.76 10.64 22.41
CA ASP A 257 1.07 10.56 23.70
C ASP A 257 -0.42 10.89 23.54
N ALA A 258 -0.77 11.86 22.68
CA ALA A 258 -2.17 12.15 22.34
C ALA A 258 -2.87 10.96 21.65
N PHE A 259 -2.20 10.24 20.76
CA PHE A 259 -2.72 8.99 20.19
C PHE A 259 -2.89 7.91 21.26
N CYS A 260 -1.91 7.75 22.14
CA CYS A 260 -1.98 6.79 23.25
C CYS A 260 -3.17 7.07 24.15
N ASP A 261 -3.42 8.33 24.49
CA ASP A 261 -4.53 8.72 25.34
C ASP A 261 -5.88 8.55 24.64
N ALA A 262 -6.00 8.96 23.38
CA ALA A 262 -7.18 8.70 22.56
C ALA A 262 -7.46 7.18 22.44
N TYR A 263 -6.43 6.34 22.39
CA TYR A 263 -6.57 4.89 22.38
C TYR A 263 -6.99 4.32 23.75
N LYS A 264 -6.42 4.81 24.85
CA LYS A 264 -6.80 4.39 26.23
C LYS A 264 -8.29 4.65 26.52
N GLU A 265 -8.85 5.75 26.00
CA GLU A 265 -10.28 6.06 26.13
C GLU A 265 -11.19 4.99 25.51
N LEU A 266 -10.68 4.17 24.58
CA LEU A 266 -11.43 3.07 23.98
C LEU A 266 -11.57 1.87 24.92
N LYS A 267 -10.79 1.81 26.02
CA LYS A 267 -10.79 0.73 27.02
C LYS A 267 -10.57 -0.66 26.39
N LEU A 268 -9.78 -0.72 25.33
CA LEU A 268 -9.42 -1.95 24.63
C LEU A 268 -8.23 -2.63 25.32
N LYS A 269 -8.18 -3.96 25.29
CA LYS A 269 -7.08 -4.76 25.85
C LYS A 269 -5.90 -4.90 24.89
N SER A 270 -6.13 -4.79 23.58
CA SER A 270 -5.10 -4.92 22.55
C SER A 270 -4.19 -3.70 22.54
N LYS A 271 -2.93 -3.89 22.09
CA LYS A 271 -1.96 -2.81 21.95
C LYS A 271 -2.41 -1.81 20.87
N MET A 272 -2.02 -0.55 21.04
CA MET A 272 -2.29 0.48 20.05
C MET A 272 -1.52 0.19 18.76
N GLU A 273 -2.22 0.29 17.65
CA GLU A 273 -1.65 0.28 16.32
C GLU A 273 -2.37 1.36 15.53
N ILE A 274 -1.62 2.29 14.94
CA ILE A 274 -2.17 3.44 14.22
C ILE A 274 -2.17 3.11 12.72
N PRO A 275 -3.34 2.92 12.09
CA PRO A 275 -3.43 2.76 10.65
C PRO A 275 -2.91 4.01 9.93
N MET A 276 -2.17 3.83 8.83
CA MET A 276 -1.57 4.95 8.09
C MET A 276 -2.60 6.00 7.63
N GLN A 277 -3.85 5.59 7.35
CA GLN A 277 -4.93 6.52 7.03
C GLN A 277 -5.17 7.54 8.15
N TYR A 278 -5.20 7.10 9.42
CA TYR A 278 -5.55 7.99 10.54
C TYR A 278 -4.34 8.78 11.03
N PHE A 279 -3.14 8.21 10.92
CA PHE A 279 -1.90 8.97 11.07
C PHE A 279 -1.88 10.13 10.07
N SER A 280 -1.91 9.83 8.78
CA SER A 280 -1.81 10.82 7.70
C SER A 280 -2.92 11.86 7.79
N LYS A 281 -4.17 11.43 8.02
CA LYS A 281 -5.31 12.33 8.17
C LYS A 281 -5.15 13.31 9.34
N THR A 282 -4.59 12.85 10.46
CA THR A 282 -4.32 13.71 11.62
C THR A 282 -3.28 14.77 11.27
N ILE A 283 -2.19 14.38 10.60
CA ILE A 283 -1.14 15.31 10.19
C ILE A 283 -1.65 16.29 9.12
N GLU A 284 -2.49 15.84 8.19
CA GLU A 284 -3.17 16.69 7.21
C GLU A 284 -4.02 17.77 7.88
N ILE A 285 -4.83 17.42 8.89
CA ILE A 285 -5.65 18.37 9.65
C ILE A 285 -4.74 19.38 10.35
N ILE A 286 -3.72 18.88 11.07
CA ILE A 286 -2.77 19.73 11.79
C ILE A 286 -2.11 20.74 10.85
N LEU A 287 -1.50 20.27 9.75
CA LEU A 287 -0.77 21.14 8.83
C LEU A 287 -1.68 22.20 8.20
N ARG A 288 -2.90 21.83 7.81
CA ARG A 288 -3.86 22.75 7.19
C ARG A 288 -4.35 23.82 8.16
N ASP A 289 -4.78 23.42 9.36
CA ASP A 289 -5.25 24.34 10.40
C ASP A 289 -4.13 25.26 10.91
N SER A 290 -2.86 24.84 10.76
CA SER A 290 -1.70 25.62 11.23
C SER A 290 -1.33 26.80 10.34
N VAL A 291 -1.85 26.86 9.11
CA VAL A 291 -1.56 27.95 8.17
C VAL A 291 -1.90 29.32 8.77
N ASP A 292 -3.04 29.40 9.46
CA ASP A 292 -3.53 30.64 10.07
C ASP A 292 -2.88 30.94 11.43
N MET A 293 -2.10 30.00 11.97
CA MET A 293 -1.41 30.10 13.27
C MET A 293 0.11 30.26 13.12
N ASP A 294 0.62 30.33 11.89
CA ASP A 294 2.06 30.36 11.61
C ASP A 294 2.70 31.66 12.13
N HIS A 295 3.65 31.50 13.03
CA HIS A 295 4.49 32.54 13.60
C HIS A 295 5.78 31.89 14.12
N PRO A 296 6.87 32.64 14.36
CA PRO A 296 8.16 32.05 14.76
C PRO A 296 8.10 31.16 16.01
N GLY A 297 7.20 31.45 16.95
CA GLY A 297 7.00 30.67 18.18
C GLY A 297 5.99 29.53 18.08
N TYR A 298 5.45 29.25 16.89
CA TYR A 298 4.45 28.21 16.68
C TYR A 298 4.96 26.84 17.10
N THR A 299 4.11 26.12 17.82
CA THR A 299 4.29 24.69 18.10
C THR A 299 2.94 24.00 18.21
N ILE A 300 2.93 22.69 18.06
CA ILE A 300 1.72 21.88 18.17
C ILE A 300 1.48 21.57 19.65
N THR A 301 0.31 21.97 20.16
CA THR A 301 -0.09 21.67 21.53
C THR A 301 -0.77 20.31 21.64
N ARG A 302 -0.88 19.82 22.88
CA ARG A 302 -1.57 18.57 23.18
C ARG A 302 -3.07 18.67 22.89
N GLU A 303 -3.69 19.80 23.21
CA GLU A 303 -5.11 20.06 22.96
C GLU A 303 -5.42 20.03 21.46
N PHE A 304 -4.56 20.67 20.66
CA PHE A 304 -4.70 20.68 19.20
C PHE A 304 -4.50 19.28 18.61
N SER A 305 -3.54 18.51 19.14
CA SER A 305 -3.31 17.11 18.76
C SER A 305 -4.53 16.24 19.01
N LEU A 306 -5.12 16.30 20.23
CA LEU A 306 -6.31 15.52 20.58
C LEU A 306 -7.53 15.90 19.73
N ARG A 307 -7.72 17.20 19.46
CA ARG A 307 -8.77 17.70 18.55
C ARG A 307 -8.60 17.10 17.15
N SER A 308 -7.40 17.18 16.60
CA SER A 308 -7.08 16.67 15.26
C SER A 308 -7.25 15.15 15.15
N ILE A 309 -6.85 14.40 16.18
CA ILE A 309 -7.06 12.94 16.25
C ILE A 309 -8.54 12.60 16.26
N ARG A 310 -9.37 13.35 16.99
CA ARG A 310 -10.83 13.16 17.01
C ARG A 310 -11.43 13.43 15.63
N GLU A 311 -11.05 14.54 15.00
CA GLU A 311 -11.49 14.91 13.65
C GLU A 311 -11.01 13.94 12.56
N SER A 312 -9.89 13.22 12.79
CA SER A 312 -9.41 12.16 11.91
C SER A 312 -10.30 10.90 11.91
N TRP A 313 -11.23 10.79 12.86
CA TRP A 313 -12.08 9.62 13.13
C TRP A 313 -11.33 8.35 13.56
N PHE A 314 -10.08 8.48 14.03
CA PHE A 314 -9.26 7.37 14.53
C PHE A 314 -10.02 6.51 15.55
N GLN A 315 -10.56 7.11 16.61
CA GLN A 315 -11.25 6.39 17.67
C GLN A 315 -12.49 5.62 17.18
N ALA A 316 -13.31 6.26 16.34
CA ALA A 316 -14.53 5.65 15.79
C ALA A 316 -14.19 4.46 14.90
N ALA A 317 -13.19 4.60 14.04
CA ALA A 317 -12.74 3.53 13.18
C ALA A 317 -12.12 2.36 13.95
N THR A 318 -11.30 2.65 14.97
CA THR A 318 -10.71 1.62 15.83
C THR A 318 -11.80 0.82 16.54
N ARG A 319 -12.84 1.46 17.08
CA ARG A 319 -14.00 0.74 17.66
C ARG A 319 -14.65 -0.20 16.65
N ASN A 320 -14.92 0.27 15.43
CA ASN A 320 -15.53 -0.54 14.39
C ASN A 320 -14.65 -1.74 14.00
N SER A 321 -13.34 -1.52 13.88
CA SER A 321 -12.39 -2.60 13.55
C SER A 321 -12.36 -3.67 14.63
N LYS A 322 -12.24 -3.27 15.91
CA LYS A 322 -12.19 -4.22 17.04
C LYS A 322 -13.53 -4.92 17.30
N ALA A 323 -14.64 -4.28 16.94
CA ALA A 323 -15.96 -4.92 17.01
C ALA A 323 -16.13 -5.99 15.92
N ALA A 324 -15.59 -5.75 14.73
CA ALA A 324 -15.60 -6.71 13.62
C ALA A 324 -14.61 -7.86 13.83
N ASP A 325 -13.45 -7.57 14.44
CA ASP A 325 -12.41 -8.53 14.74
C ASP A 325 -11.77 -8.20 16.11
N PRO A 326 -12.17 -8.91 17.18
CA PRO A 326 -11.62 -8.69 18.51
C PRO A 326 -10.11 -8.97 18.64
N SER A 327 -9.53 -9.71 17.68
CA SER A 327 -8.11 -10.04 17.62
C SER A 327 -7.26 -9.00 16.88
N ALA A 328 -7.91 -8.11 16.12
CA ALA A 328 -7.29 -6.97 15.44
C ALA A 328 -6.71 -5.96 16.43
#